data_AF-A0A7K7XWK5-F1
#
_entry.id   AF-A0A7K7XWK5-F1
#
_cell.length_a   1.000
_cell.length_b   1.000
_cell.length_c   1.000
_cell.angle_alpha   90.00
_cell.angle_beta   90.00
_cell.angle_gamma   90.00
#
_symmetry.space_group_name_H-M   'P 1'
#
loop_
_entity.id
_entity.type
_entity.pdbx_description
1 polymer ?
#
loop_
_entity_poly.entity_id
_entity_poly.type
_entity_poly.pdbx_seq_one_letter_code
_entity_poly.pdbx_strand_id
1 'polypeptide(L)'
;VRLLNGSLSSEGLVQARIGKMWHLACADDWDGEISDSVCQLLGLGHANMSSAVSFTGDGPFVTITKGGNHSLIFTKRWVQRGFFLIQTKGLTCGKHLVTQNNPSRIVGGSDARREAWPWIVSLHFNFQPVCGASLVSDEWLVTAAHCVYGRQLKPSRWQAVLGLYVQSDLAQPSTVVRNIDRIIMNPHYTKETKDSDIALMHLQHKVQYTDYIQPICLPEKNQQFLPGINCSIAGWGDI
;
A
#
# COMPACT_ATOMS: atom_id res chain seq x y z
N VAL A 1 0.61 0.90 16.77
CA VAL A 1 0.63 2.38 16.85
C VAL A 1 -0.53 2.92 16.02
N ARG A 2 -0.99 4.16 16.26
CA ARG A 2 -1.96 4.91 15.43
C ARG A 2 -1.69 6.41 15.54
N LEU A 3 -2.28 7.21 14.65
CA LEU A 3 -2.31 8.67 14.72
C LEU A 3 -3.64 9.16 15.30
N LEU A 4 -3.63 10.24 16.07
CA LEU A 4 -4.79 10.87 16.69
C LEU A 4 -4.80 12.38 16.38
N ASN A 5 -5.99 12.95 16.13
CA ASN A 5 -6.20 14.39 15.94
C ASN A 5 -5.34 15.03 14.82
N GLY A 6 -5.02 14.27 13.78
CA GLY A 6 -4.44 14.81 12.56
C GLY A 6 -5.49 15.44 11.65
N SER A 7 -5.08 16.44 10.88
CA SER A 7 -5.87 17.00 9.77
C SER A 7 -5.92 16.07 8.55
N LEU A 8 -4.92 15.19 8.43
CA LEU A 8 -4.76 14.19 7.37
C LEU A 8 -4.61 12.79 7.98
N SER A 9 -4.92 11.75 7.21
CA SER A 9 -4.70 10.35 7.64
C SER A 9 -3.21 10.00 7.84
N SER A 10 -2.33 10.82 7.27
CA SER A 10 -0.87 10.69 7.32
C SER A 10 -0.24 11.59 8.39
N GLU A 11 -1.02 12.23 9.25
CA GLU A 11 -0.55 13.18 10.26
C GLU A 11 -1.25 12.94 11.61
N GLY A 12 -0.60 13.26 12.72
CA GLY A 12 -1.25 13.35 14.02
C GLY A 12 -0.35 13.00 15.20
N LEU A 13 -0.94 12.99 16.40
CA LEU A 13 -0.30 12.56 17.63
C LEU A 13 -0.15 11.04 17.65
N VAL A 14 1.03 10.53 17.98
CA VAL A 14 1.27 9.08 18.03
C VAL A 14 0.67 8.47 19.28
N GLN A 15 -0.08 7.39 19.11
CA GLN A 15 -0.53 6.51 20.18
C GLN A 15 -0.06 5.07 20.01
N ALA A 16 0.41 4.45 21.09
CA ALA A 16 0.69 3.01 21.13
C ALA A 16 -0.33 2.28 22.00
N ARG A 17 -0.66 1.04 21.63
CA ARG A 17 -1.57 0.20 22.41
C ARG A 17 -0.74 -0.74 23.28
N ILE A 18 -0.87 -0.62 24.60
CA ILE A 18 -0.21 -1.52 25.56
C ILE A 18 -1.31 -2.21 26.38
N GLY A 19 -1.43 -3.53 26.22
CA GLY A 19 -2.57 -4.28 26.73
C GLY A 19 -3.88 -3.80 26.10
N LYS A 20 -4.86 -3.40 26.92
CA LYS A 20 -6.17 -2.93 26.46
C LYS A 20 -6.27 -1.41 26.28
N MET A 21 -5.25 -0.63 26.69
CA MET A 21 -5.31 0.84 26.71
C MET A 21 -4.37 1.48 25.67
N TRP A 22 -4.83 2.60 25.11
CA TRP A 22 -4.03 3.47 24.25
C TRP A 22 -3.27 4.49 25.09
N HIS A 23 -1.99 4.65 24.79
CA HIS A 23 -1.08 5.55 25.48
C HIS A 23 -0.53 6.57 24.47
N LEU A 24 -0.46 7.84 24.85
CA LEU A 24 0.13 8.90 24.03
C LEU A 24 1.66 8.86 24.11
N ALA A 25 2.32 9.05 22.98
CA ALA A 25 3.78 8.96 22.90
C ALA A 25 4.49 10.18 23.49
N CYS A 26 5.54 9.93 24.27
CA CYS A 26 6.35 10.95 24.94
C CYS A 26 7.39 11.61 24.05
N ALA A 27 7.74 12.87 24.37
CA ALA A 27 8.68 13.62 23.55
C ALA A 27 10.18 13.42 23.87
N ASP A 28 10.50 12.83 25.01
CA ASP A 28 11.83 12.99 25.61
C ASP A 28 12.98 12.32 24.83
N ASP A 29 12.77 11.10 24.33
CA ASP A 29 13.82 10.26 23.73
C ASP A 29 13.55 9.96 22.24
N TRP A 30 12.84 10.86 21.56
CA TRP A 30 12.40 10.64 20.19
C TRP A 30 13.35 11.27 19.17
N ASP A 31 13.64 10.52 18.12
CA ASP A 31 14.47 10.96 17.00
C ASP A 31 13.81 10.66 15.64
N GLY A 32 14.51 11.02 14.57
CA GLY A 32 14.04 10.77 13.20
C GLY A 32 13.90 9.28 12.86
N GLU A 33 14.71 8.40 13.46
CA GLU A 33 14.64 6.96 13.20
C GLU A 33 13.39 6.34 13.85
N ILE A 34 13.02 6.81 15.04
CA ILE A 34 11.76 6.44 15.68
C ILE A 34 10.59 6.96 14.85
N SER A 35 10.65 8.21 14.35
CA SER A 35 9.65 8.73 13.42
C SER A 35 9.47 7.82 12.22
N ASP A 36 10.55 7.44 11.53
CA ASP A 36 10.51 6.56 10.37
C ASP A 36 9.97 5.17 10.70
N SER A 37 10.43 4.56 11.80
CA SER A 37 9.98 3.23 12.23
C SER A 37 8.49 3.23 12.56
N VAL A 38 7.98 4.29 13.16
CA VAL A 38 6.54 4.46 13.44
C VAL A 38 5.75 4.64 12.15
N CYS A 39 6.26 5.43 11.19
CA CYS A 39 5.62 5.60 9.88
C CYS A 39 5.56 4.28 9.12
N GLN A 40 6.62 3.49 9.14
CA GLN A 40 6.68 2.17 8.52
C GLN A 40 5.68 1.19 9.16
N LEU A 41 5.58 1.17 10.50
CA LEU A 41 4.59 0.36 11.21
C LEU A 41 3.14 0.76 10.93
N LEU A 42 2.91 2.03 10.57
CA LEU A 42 1.61 2.55 10.17
C LEU A 42 1.32 2.30 8.68
N GLY A 43 2.27 1.79 7.90
CA GLY A 43 2.14 1.65 6.45
C GLY A 43 2.19 2.97 5.69
N LEU A 44 2.69 4.04 6.32
CA LEU A 44 2.72 5.40 5.77
C LEU A 44 4.06 5.76 5.13
N GLY A 45 5.05 4.86 5.14
CA GLY A 45 6.38 5.12 4.57
C GLY A 45 7.33 5.74 5.58
N HIS A 46 7.95 6.86 5.22
CA HIS A 46 8.92 7.57 6.06
C HIS A 46 8.31 8.83 6.67
N ALA A 47 8.86 9.30 7.78
CA ALA A 47 8.48 10.57 8.36
C ALA A 47 8.99 11.71 7.49
N ASN A 48 8.15 12.69 7.20
CA ASN A 48 8.60 13.92 6.55
C ASN A 48 9.03 14.94 7.60
N MET A 49 8.24 15.05 8.67
CA MET A 49 8.39 16.05 9.72
C MET A 49 7.87 15.47 11.03
N SER A 50 8.62 15.66 12.11
CA SER A 50 8.18 15.33 13.47
C SER A 50 8.46 16.52 14.36
N SER A 51 7.45 16.97 15.08
CA SER A 51 7.57 18.15 15.95
C SER A 51 6.92 17.87 17.30
N ALA A 52 7.58 18.34 18.36
CA ALA A 52 7.02 18.28 19.70
C ALA A 52 5.96 19.39 19.85
N VAL A 53 4.76 19.01 20.27
CA VAL A 53 3.62 19.87 20.57
C VAL A 53 3.33 19.80 22.07
N SER A 54 3.13 20.97 22.66
CA SER A 54 2.66 21.10 24.04
C SER A 54 1.21 20.65 24.13
N PHE A 55 0.93 19.65 24.96
CA PHE A 55 -0.41 19.16 25.24
C PHE A 55 -0.63 19.10 26.75
N THR A 56 -1.78 19.56 27.21
CA THR A 56 -2.12 19.80 28.62
C THR A 56 -3.17 18.81 29.17
N GLY A 57 -3.36 17.66 28.50
CA GLY A 57 -4.30 16.64 28.95
C GLY A 57 -3.66 15.56 29.83
N ASP A 58 -4.48 14.97 30.71
CA ASP A 58 -4.13 13.80 31.50
C ASP A 58 -4.35 12.51 30.71
N GLY A 59 -3.47 11.52 30.89
CA GLY A 59 -3.65 10.22 30.26
C GLY A 59 -2.51 9.25 30.55
N PRO A 60 -2.68 7.97 30.18
CA PRO A 60 -1.58 7.03 30.25
C PRO A 60 -0.58 7.33 29.12
N PHE A 61 0.70 7.39 29.44
CA PHE A 61 1.76 7.80 28.52
C PHE A 61 2.70 6.65 28.17
N VAL A 62 3.40 6.76 27.05
CA VAL A 62 4.38 5.77 26.59
C VAL A 62 5.63 6.43 26.02
N THR A 63 6.79 6.03 26.52
CA THR A 63 8.06 6.30 25.85
C THR A 63 8.28 5.23 24.79
N ILE A 64 8.54 5.66 23.56
CA ILE A 64 8.87 4.79 22.43
C ILE A 64 10.36 4.92 22.20
N THR A 65 11.10 3.82 22.29
CA THR A 65 12.54 3.79 22.00
C THR A 65 12.85 2.73 20.96
N LYS A 66 13.99 2.85 20.30
CA LYS A 66 14.47 1.84 19.36
C LYS A 66 15.06 0.64 20.10
N GLY A 67 14.69 -0.56 19.69
CA GLY A 67 15.32 -1.83 20.06
C GLY A 67 16.27 -2.35 18.98
N GLY A 68 16.77 -3.56 19.15
CA GLY A 68 17.57 -4.23 18.11
C GLY A 68 16.75 -4.53 16.85
N ASN A 69 17.38 -4.53 15.67
CA ASN A 69 16.76 -4.88 14.37
C ASN A 69 15.48 -4.10 14.04
N HIS A 70 15.49 -2.76 14.10
CA HIS A 70 14.34 -1.89 13.78
C HIS A 70 13.06 -2.15 14.60
N SER A 71 13.16 -2.87 15.72
CA SER A 71 12.04 -3.04 16.64
C SER A 71 11.82 -1.77 17.47
N LEU A 72 10.57 -1.52 17.88
CA LEU A 72 10.24 -0.46 18.84
C LEU A 72 9.91 -1.05 20.20
N ILE A 73 10.43 -0.43 21.25
CA ILE A 73 10.20 -0.77 22.64
C ILE A 73 9.25 0.28 23.23
N PHE A 74 8.20 -0.18 23.92
CA PHE A 74 7.15 0.65 24.46
C PHE A 74 7.17 0.59 25.99
N THR A 75 7.55 1.68 26.65
CA THR A 75 7.65 1.75 28.12
C THR A 75 6.58 2.68 28.67
N LYS A 76 5.73 2.19 29.58
CA LYS A 76 4.67 3.01 30.21
C LYS A 76 5.27 4.12 31.07
N ARG A 77 4.68 5.30 31.03
CA ARG A 77 5.01 6.46 31.87
C ARG A 77 3.78 7.09 32.52
N TRP A 78 4.03 7.81 33.61
CA TRP A 78 3.00 8.44 34.46
C TRP A 78 3.01 9.98 34.45
N VAL A 79 4.07 10.65 33.97
CA VAL A 79 4.20 12.13 33.95
C VAL A 79 4.96 12.58 32.69
N GLN A 80 4.67 13.76 32.15
CA GLN A 80 5.29 14.23 30.89
C GLN A 80 5.49 15.76 30.78
N ARG A 81 6.47 16.15 29.93
CA ARG A 81 6.62 17.47 29.27
C ARG A 81 6.62 17.29 27.73
N GLY A 82 5.54 17.69 27.04
CA GLY A 82 5.45 17.78 25.56
C GLY A 82 5.34 16.44 24.79
N PHE A 83 4.60 16.39 23.67
CA PHE A 83 4.25 15.17 22.90
C PHE A 83 4.62 15.32 21.42
N PHE A 84 4.72 14.25 20.61
CA PHE A 84 4.99 14.40 19.18
C PHE A 84 3.75 14.43 18.29
N LEU A 85 3.68 15.45 17.44
CA LEU A 85 2.93 15.43 16.20
C LEU A 85 3.87 14.95 15.10
N ILE A 86 3.46 13.90 14.39
CA ILE A 86 4.23 13.36 13.26
C ILE A 86 3.43 13.57 12.01
N GLN A 87 4.08 14.19 11.03
CA GLN A 87 3.62 14.27 9.67
C GLN A 87 4.46 13.31 8.82
N THR A 88 3.81 12.26 8.37
CA THR A 88 4.44 11.25 7.53
C THR A 88 4.51 11.75 6.09
N LYS A 89 5.61 11.46 5.39
CA LYS A 89 5.62 11.51 3.92
C LYS A 89 4.90 10.24 3.48
N GLY A 90 3.57 10.29 3.51
CA GLY A 90 2.74 9.23 3.00
C GLY A 90 3.29 8.79 1.65
N LEU A 91 3.62 7.50 1.49
CA LEU A 91 3.63 6.91 0.16
C LEU A 91 2.25 7.19 -0.43
N THR A 92 2.17 8.18 -1.32
CA THR A 92 0.89 8.63 -1.86
C THR A 92 0.33 7.50 -2.70
N CYS A 93 -0.71 6.84 -2.20
CA CYS A 93 -1.43 5.79 -2.91
C CYS A 93 -2.81 6.28 -3.36
N GLY A 94 -3.40 5.62 -4.35
CA GLY A 94 -4.78 5.83 -4.76
C GLY A 94 -5.10 7.21 -5.34
N LYS A 95 -4.09 8.01 -5.68
CA LYS A 95 -4.28 9.29 -6.35
C LYS A 95 -4.51 9.06 -7.84
N HIS A 96 -5.71 9.41 -8.31
CA HIS A 96 -5.95 9.60 -9.74
C HIS A 96 -5.26 10.88 -10.19
N LEU A 97 -4.26 10.74 -11.07
CA LEU A 97 -3.53 11.88 -11.62
C LEU A 97 -4.29 12.59 -12.75
N VAL A 98 -5.32 11.92 -13.28
CA VAL A 98 -6.23 12.46 -14.30
C VAL A 98 -7.67 12.14 -13.91
N THR A 99 -8.52 13.18 -13.88
CA THR A 99 -9.97 13.02 -13.76
C THR A 99 -10.54 12.44 -15.06
N GLN A 100 -11.19 11.27 -14.96
CA GLN A 100 -11.96 10.71 -16.06
C GLN A 100 -13.23 11.54 -16.25
N ASN A 101 -13.16 12.58 -17.09
CA ASN A 101 -14.36 13.28 -17.57
C ASN A 101 -15.01 12.47 -18.72
N ASN A 102 -15.46 11.24 -18.44
CA ASN A 102 -16.26 10.47 -19.41
C ASN A 102 -17.33 9.62 -18.70
N PRO A 103 -18.62 9.73 -19.09
CA PRO A 103 -19.76 9.17 -18.37
C PRO A 103 -20.11 7.70 -18.73
N SER A 104 -19.24 6.90 -19.35
CA SER A 104 -19.60 5.57 -19.87
C SER A 104 -18.95 4.40 -19.11
N ARG A 105 -19.75 3.40 -18.72
CA ARG A 105 -19.45 2.33 -17.74
C ARG A 105 -19.49 0.94 -18.41
N ILE A 106 -18.41 0.16 -18.34
CA ILE A 106 -18.25 -1.17 -18.97
C ILE A 106 -19.31 -2.17 -18.43
N VAL A 107 -19.96 -3.04 -19.21
CA VAL A 107 -19.97 -3.35 -20.66
C VAL A 107 -20.74 -2.26 -21.40
N GLY A 108 -20.07 -1.47 -22.26
CA GLY A 108 -20.53 -0.08 -22.52
C GLY A 108 -19.69 0.97 -21.80
N GLY A 109 -18.39 0.70 -21.64
CA GLY A 109 -17.43 1.66 -21.12
C GLY A 109 -16.45 2.06 -22.20
N SER A 110 -15.64 3.05 -21.86
CA SER A 110 -14.73 3.70 -22.79
C SER A 110 -13.29 3.28 -22.53
N ASP A 111 -12.46 3.42 -23.56
CA ASP A 111 -11.02 3.48 -23.39
C ASP A 111 -10.69 4.42 -22.23
N ALA A 112 -9.93 3.90 -21.25
CA ALA A 112 -9.44 4.73 -20.17
C ALA A 112 -8.51 5.79 -20.76
N ARG A 113 -8.48 6.99 -20.19
CA ARG A 113 -7.36 7.88 -20.54
C ARG A 113 -6.04 7.22 -20.12
N ARG A 114 -4.96 7.61 -20.77
CA ARG A 114 -3.62 7.36 -20.24
C ARG A 114 -3.56 7.93 -18.79
N GLU A 115 -2.69 7.38 -17.95
CA GLU A 115 -2.54 7.74 -16.52
C GLU A 115 -3.77 7.52 -15.61
N ALA A 116 -4.92 7.06 -16.12
CA ALA A 116 -6.15 6.95 -15.34
C ALA A 116 -6.06 5.95 -14.18
N TRP A 117 -5.31 4.87 -14.39
CA TRP A 117 -5.19 3.72 -13.49
C TRP A 117 -3.71 3.37 -13.29
N PRO A 118 -2.91 4.23 -12.64
CA PRO A 118 -1.45 4.09 -12.58
C PRO A 118 -0.97 2.89 -11.74
N TRP A 119 -1.88 2.21 -11.05
CA TRP A 119 -1.62 0.97 -10.31
C TRP A 119 -1.88 -0.30 -11.12
N ILE A 120 -2.44 -0.21 -12.33
CA ILE A 120 -2.74 -1.40 -13.13
C ILE A 120 -1.46 -2.03 -13.67
N VAL A 121 -1.37 -3.36 -13.56
CA VAL A 121 -0.20 -4.13 -13.99
C VAL A 121 -0.67 -5.28 -14.88
N SER A 122 -0.04 -5.45 -16.04
CA SER A 122 -0.21 -6.65 -16.87
C SER A 122 0.78 -7.71 -16.40
N LEU A 123 0.28 -8.87 -15.99
CA LEU A 123 1.12 -10.01 -15.62
C LEU A 123 1.32 -10.89 -16.85
N HIS A 124 2.59 -11.14 -17.17
CA HIS A 124 3.00 -11.98 -18.28
C HIS A 124 3.62 -13.28 -17.77
N PHE A 125 3.26 -14.41 -18.36
CA PHE A 125 3.87 -15.71 -18.11
C PHE A 125 4.48 -16.25 -19.42
N ASN A 126 5.81 -16.39 -19.46
CA ASN A 126 6.58 -16.61 -20.71
C ASN A 126 6.28 -15.56 -21.77
N PHE A 127 6.37 -14.28 -21.38
CA PHE A 127 6.18 -13.13 -22.25
C PHE A 127 4.75 -12.93 -22.78
N GLN A 128 3.83 -13.87 -22.54
CA GLN A 128 2.41 -13.73 -22.90
C GLN A 128 1.63 -13.12 -21.74
N PRO A 129 0.80 -12.09 -21.98
CA PRO A 129 -0.08 -11.56 -20.94
C PRO A 129 -1.06 -12.68 -20.52
N VAL A 130 -1.39 -12.75 -19.23
CA VAL A 130 -2.29 -13.80 -18.70
C VAL A 130 -3.26 -13.29 -17.65
N CYS A 131 -2.93 -12.23 -16.92
CA CYS A 131 -3.77 -11.68 -15.85
C CYS A 131 -3.44 -10.22 -15.58
N GLY A 132 -4.33 -9.54 -14.85
CA GLY A 132 -4.05 -8.25 -14.22
C GLY A 132 -3.50 -8.39 -12.81
N ALA A 133 -2.86 -7.32 -12.32
CA ALA A 133 -2.52 -7.12 -10.92
C ALA A 133 -2.64 -5.63 -10.55
N SER A 134 -2.56 -5.33 -9.25
CA SER A 134 -2.48 -3.98 -8.72
C SER A 134 -1.18 -3.76 -7.96
N LEU A 135 -0.47 -2.68 -8.26
CA LEU A 135 0.69 -2.21 -7.50
C LEU A 135 0.22 -1.65 -6.15
N VAL A 136 0.74 -2.18 -5.03
CA VAL A 136 0.37 -1.72 -3.67
C VAL A 136 1.54 -1.12 -2.91
N SER A 137 2.77 -1.32 -3.39
CA SER A 137 3.97 -0.59 -2.98
C SER A 137 4.94 -0.50 -4.17
N ASP A 138 6.15 0.00 -3.97
CA ASP A 138 7.20 0.06 -5.00
C ASP A 138 7.76 -1.31 -5.38
N GLU A 139 7.40 -2.38 -4.67
CA GLU A 139 7.91 -3.74 -4.90
C GLU A 139 6.87 -4.85 -4.68
N TRP A 140 5.63 -4.52 -4.30
CA TRP A 140 4.57 -5.50 -4.05
C TRP A 140 3.36 -5.31 -4.96
N LEU A 141 2.90 -6.44 -5.48
CA LEU A 141 1.68 -6.58 -6.28
C LEU A 141 0.65 -7.44 -5.54
N VAL A 142 -0.62 -7.10 -5.72
CA VAL A 142 -1.77 -7.97 -5.40
C VAL A 142 -2.39 -8.48 -6.70
N THR A 143 -2.64 -9.78 -6.79
CA THR A 143 -3.35 -10.42 -7.90
C THR A 143 -4.25 -11.54 -7.37
N ALA A 144 -4.91 -12.28 -8.25
CA ALA A 144 -5.75 -13.41 -7.89
C ALA A 144 -4.91 -14.69 -7.74
N ALA A 145 -5.30 -15.58 -6.82
CA ALA A 145 -4.64 -16.87 -6.64
C ALA A 145 -4.79 -17.76 -7.88
N HIS A 146 -5.94 -17.71 -8.55
CA HIS A 146 -6.18 -18.50 -9.76
C HIS A 146 -5.23 -18.15 -10.91
N CYS A 147 -4.73 -16.91 -10.98
CA CYS A 147 -3.74 -16.50 -11.98
C CYS A 147 -2.42 -17.26 -11.83
N VAL A 148 -2.00 -17.50 -10.59
CA VAL A 148 -0.71 -18.12 -10.27
C VAL A 148 -0.82 -19.61 -9.94
N TYR A 149 -2.02 -20.15 -9.76
CA TYR A 149 -2.23 -21.55 -9.44
C TYR A 149 -1.60 -22.50 -10.48
N GLY A 150 -0.70 -23.38 -10.02
CA GLY A 150 0.08 -24.28 -10.87
C GLY A 150 1.32 -23.63 -11.53
N ARG A 151 1.51 -22.32 -11.35
CA ARG A 151 2.62 -21.51 -11.89
C ARG A 151 3.42 -20.78 -10.80
N GLN A 152 3.00 -20.87 -9.53
CA GLN A 152 3.56 -20.13 -8.39
C GLN A 152 5.01 -20.52 -8.06
N LEU A 153 5.41 -21.75 -8.37
CA LEU A 153 6.78 -22.24 -8.14
C LEU A 153 7.77 -21.85 -9.26
N LYS A 154 7.36 -20.97 -10.18
CA LYS A 154 8.18 -20.56 -11.34
C LYS A 154 8.26 -19.03 -11.45
N PRO A 155 8.69 -18.30 -10.41
CA PRO A 155 8.73 -16.83 -10.41
C PRO A 155 9.56 -16.27 -11.58
N SER A 156 10.64 -16.95 -11.98
CA SER A 156 11.49 -16.57 -13.13
C SER A 156 10.79 -16.55 -14.49
N ARG A 157 9.59 -17.15 -14.61
CA ARG A 157 8.78 -17.15 -15.84
C ARG A 157 7.74 -16.03 -15.84
N TRP A 158 7.61 -15.30 -14.74
CA TRP A 158 6.65 -14.20 -14.59
C TRP A 158 7.32 -12.85 -14.78
N GLN A 159 6.60 -11.94 -15.44
CA GLN A 159 6.97 -10.54 -15.56
C GLN A 159 5.76 -9.67 -15.23
N ALA A 160 6.00 -8.60 -14.48
CA ALA A 160 5.06 -7.51 -14.28
C ALA A 160 5.38 -6.39 -15.28
N VAL A 161 4.38 -5.97 -16.04
CA VAL A 161 4.48 -4.85 -16.98
C VAL A 161 3.62 -3.70 -16.45
N LEU A 162 4.28 -2.63 -16.02
CA LEU A 162 3.69 -1.44 -15.40
C LEU A 162 3.74 -0.26 -16.35
N GLY A 163 2.86 0.73 -16.17
CA GLY A 163 2.80 1.92 -17.04
C GLY A 163 2.42 1.62 -18.49
N LEU A 164 1.88 0.43 -18.73
CA LEU A 164 1.42 -0.05 -20.03
C LEU A 164 0.03 0.49 -20.33
N TYR A 165 -0.17 1.00 -21.54
CA TYR A 165 -1.50 1.38 -22.02
C TYR A 165 -2.04 0.37 -23.04
N VAL A 166 -1.32 0.18 -24.15
CA VAL A 166 -1.64 -0.80 -25.21
C VAL A 166 -0.84 -2.09 -25.03
N GLN A 167 -1.51 -3.25 -24.92
CA GLN A 167 -0.87 -4.57 -24.74
C GLN A 167 0.12 -4.95 -25.87
N SER A 168 -0.17 -4.53 -27.11
CA SER A 168 0.67 -4.84 -28.27
C SER A 168 1.92 -3.97 -28.38
N ASP A 169 2.07 -2.94 -27.56
CA ASP A 169 3.19 -1.99 -27.62
C ASP A 169 3.92 -1.90 -26.27
N LEU A 170 4.84 -2.83 -26.04
CA LEU A 170 5.70 -2.83 -24.85
C LEU A 170 6.85 -1.80 -24.93
N ALA A 171 7.03 -1.13 -26.07
CA ALA A 171 8.12 -0.17 -26.29
C ALA A 171 7.76 1.26 -25.86
N GLN A 172 6.56 1.47 -25.32
CA GLN A 172 6.12 2.78 -24.83
C GLN A 172 7.09 3.31 -23.76
N PRO A 173 7.46 4.60 -23.81
CA PRO A 173 8.40 5.19 -22.83
C PRO A 173 7.95 5.08 -21.37
N SER A 174 6.64 5.01 -21.13
CA SER A 174 6.06 4.83 -19.79
C SER A 174 6.14 3.39 -19.28
N THR A 175 6.39 2.42 -20.16
CA THR A 175 6.31 0.99 -19.83
C THR A 175 7.57 0.53 -19.11
N VAL A 176 7.36 -0.14 -17.99
CA VAL A 176 8.43 -0.70 -17.16
C VAL A 176 8.16 -2.18 -16.95
N VAL A 177 9.10 -3.03 -17.38
CA VAL A 177 9.06 -4.47 -17.13
C VAL A 177 9.87 -4.80 -15.88
N ARG A 178 9.31 -5.63 -15.01
CA ARG A 178 9.97 -6.15 -13.80
C ARG A 178 9.80 -7.66 -13.68
N ASN A 179 10.88 -8.33 -13.33
CA ASN A 179 10.85 -9.74 -12.99
C ASN A 179 10.27 -9.94 -11.59
N ILE A 180 9.77 -11.15 -11.35
CA ILE A 180 9.23 -11.59 -10.06
C ILE A 180 10.25 -12.51 -9.40
N ASP A 181 10.52 -12.31 -8.11
CA ASP A 181 11.40 -13.18 -7.32
C ASP A 181 10.64 -14.03 -6.29
N ARG A 182 9.39 -13.65 -5.94
CA ARG A 182 8.56 -14.36 -4.98
C ARG A 182 7.08 -14.28 -5.34
N ILE A 183 6.37 -15.40 -5.16
CA ILE A 183 4.92 -15.50 -5.29
C ILE A 183 4.38 -16.13 -4.00
N ILE A 184 3.41 -15.48 -3.37
CA ILE A 184 2.75 -15.92 -2.15
C ILE A 184 1.26 -16.08 -2.47
N MET A 185 0.85 -17.32 -2.75
CA MET A 185 -0.56 -17.66 -2.94
C MET A 185 -1.23 -17.89 -1.59
N ASN A 186 -2.47 -17.44 -1.42
CA ASN A 186 -3.21 -17.73 -0.19
C ASN A 186 -3.34 -19.26 0.00
N PRO A 187 -2.90 -19.81 1.15
CA PRO A 187 -2.93 -21.25 1.39
C PRO A 187 -4.34 -21.85 1.47
N HIS A 188 -5.37 -21.01 1.67
CA HIS A 188 -6.77 -21.43 1.71
C HIS A 188 -7.47 -21.38 0.34
N TYR A 189 -6.77 -21.00 -0.73
CA TYR A 189 -7.36 -21.00 -2.07
C TYR A 189 -7.72 -22.41 -2.51
N THR A 190 -8.97 -22.60 -2.95
CA THR A 190 -9.41 -23.86 -3.59
C THR A 190 -9.86 -23.58 -5.03
N LYS A 191 -9.51 -24.49 -5.95
CA LYS A 191 -9.82 -24.30 -7.36
C LYS A 191 -11.32 -24.45 -7.62
N GLU A 192 -11.99 -25.23 -6.80
CA GLU A 192 -13.39 -25.65 -6.89
C GLU A 192 -14.33 -24.52 -6.47
N THR A 193 -14.12 -23.90 -5.31
CA THR A 193 -15.02 -22.84 -4.80
C THR A 193 -14.57 -21.44 -5.18
N LYS A 194 -13.30 -21.25 -5.56
CA LYS A 194 -12.65 -19.94 -5.73
C LYS A 194 -12.62 -19.10 -4.44
N ASP A 195 -12.81 -19.72 -3.29
CA ASP A 195 -12.62 -19.02 -2.02
C ASP A 195 -11.16 -18.62 -1.85
N SER A 196 -10.93 -17.52 -1.12
CA SER A 196 -9.58 -17.01 -0.82
C SER A 196 -8.71 -16.74 -2.07
N ASP A 197 -9.34 -16.28 -3.16
CA ASP A 197 -8.68 -16.02 -4.45
C ASP A 197 -7.81 -14.75 -4.46
N ILE A 198 -6.72 -14.79 -3.70
CA ILE A 198 -5.76 -13.69 -3.57
C ILE A 198 -4.33 -14.23 -3.52
N ALA A 199 -3.41 -13.54 -4.18
CA ALA A 199 -1.99 -13.80 -4.15
C ALA A 199 -1.19 -12.49 -4.14
N LEU A 200 0.01 -12.55 -3.56
CA LEU A 200 0.99 -11.48 -3.61
C LEU A 200 2.14 -11.88 -4.52
N MET A 201 2.67 -10.93 -5.27
CA MET A 201 3.90 -11.10 -6.04
C MET A 201 4.89 -10.00 -5.65
N HIS A 202 6.14 -10.37 -5.41
CA HIS A 202 7.21 -9.43 -5.09
C HIS A 202 8.07 -9.20 -6.34
N LEU A 203 8.36 -7.94 -6.62
CA LEU A 203 9.22 -7.54 -7.72
C LEU A 203 10.68 -7.76 -7.32
N GLN A 204 11.49 -8.33 -8.22
CA GLN A 204 12.92 -8.50 -7.99
C GLN A 204 13.64 -7.16 -7.74
N HIS A 205 13.12 -6.07 -8.30
CA HIS A 205 13.62 -4.71 -8.12
C HIS A 205 12.47 -3.73 -7.99
N LYS A 206 12.63 -2.75 -7.10
CA LYS A 206 11.69 -1.64 -6.92
C LYS A 206 11.41 -0.91 -8.23
N VAL A 207 10.17 -0.45 -8.39
CA VAL A 207 9.77 0.49 -9.45
C VAL A 207 9.91 1.92 -8.95
N GLN A 208 10.25 2.82 -9.85
CA GLN A 208 10.18 4.25 -9.58
C GLN A 208 8.75 4.73 -9.88
N TYR A 209 8.21 5.53 -8.97
CA TYR A 209 6.90 6.13 -9.19
C TYR A 209 6.98 7.24 -10.22
N THR A 210 6.00 7.26 -11.11
CA THR A 210 5.87 8.22 -12.22
C THR A 210 4.39 8.57 -12.39
N ASP A 211 4.04 9.41 -13.35
CA ASP A 211 2.64 9.69 -13.65
C ASP A 211 1.86 8.47 -14.19
N TYR A 212 2.56 7.39 -14.54
CA TYR A 212 2.00 6.16 -15.09
C TYR A 212 2.08 4.97 -14.13
N ILE A 213 2.84 5.12 -13.03
CA ILE A 213 3.15 4.06 -12.07
C ILE A 213 3.00 4.64 -10.66
N GLN A 214 1.91 4.32 -10.00
CA GLN A 214 1.61 4.72 -8.61
C GLN A 214 0.90 3.57 -7.91
N PRO A 215 1.06 3.40 -6.58
CA PRO A 215 0.38 2.35 -5.86
C PRO A 215 -1.10 2.69 -5.61
N ILE A 216 -1.95 1.67 -5.49
CA ILE A 216 -3.32 1.79 -4.94
C ILE A 216 -3.29 1.59 -3.43
N CYS A 217 -4.19 2.26 -2.71
CA CYS A 217 -4.31 2.06 -1.27
C CYS A 217 -5.01 0.73 -0.95
N LEU A 218 -4.55 0.08 0.11
CA LEU A 218 -5.27 -1.05 0.71
C LEU A 218 -6.38 -0.53 1.64
N PRO A 219 -7.51 -1.24 1.73
CA PRO A 219 -8.55 -0.90 2.70
C PRO A 219 -8.08 -1.15 4.14
N GLU A 220 -8.72 -0.47 5.09
CA GLU A 220 -8.50 -0.79 6.50
C GLU A 220 -9.04 -2.19 6.83
N LYS A 221 -8.43 -2.86 7.82
CA LYS A 221 -8.75 -4.24 8.20
C LYS A 221 -10.25 -4.51 8.41
N ASN A 222 -10.99 -3.52 8.92
CA ASN A 222 -12.41 -3.64 9.23
C ASN A 222 -13.26 -2.66 8.41
N GLN A 223 -12.74 -2.16 7.29
CA GLN A 223 -13.48 -1.28 6.40
C GLN A 223 -14.69 -2.03 5.83
N GLN A 224 -15.86 -1.41 5.91
CA GLN A 224 -17.08 -1.95 5.34
C GLN A 224 -17.38 -1.30 4.00
N PHE A 225 -17.68 -2.12 3.00
CA PHE A 225 -18.13 -1.68 1.68
C PHE A 225 -19.64 -1.91 1.60
N LEU A 226 -20.42 -0.85 1.82
CA LEU A 226 -21.88 -0.94 1.76
C LEU A 226 -22.35 -1.16 0.31
N PRO A 227 -23.44 -1.90 0.10
CA PRO A 227 -24.06 -2.02 -1.21
C PRO A 227 -24.40 -0.65 -1.81
N GLY A 228 -24.23 -0.51 -3.13
CA GLY A 228 -24.56 0.73 -3.86
C GLY A 228 -23.43 1.75 -3.97
N ILE A 229 -22.24 1.48 -3.40
CA ILE A 229 -21.05 2.28 -3.65
C ILE A 229 -20.59 2.11 -5.10
N ASN A 230 -20.36 3.23 -5.78
CA ASN A 230 -19.78 3.22 -7.13
C ASN A 230 -18.29 2.89 -7.05
N CYS A 231 -17.91 1.80 -7.70
CA CYS A 231 -16.54 1.36 -7.86
C CYS A 231 -16.20 1.27 -9.35
N SER A 232 -14.92 1.34 -9.67
CA SER A 232 -14.40 1.22 -11.03
C SER A 232 -13.55 -0.03 -11.17
N ILE A 233 -13.59 -0.64 -12.35
CA ILE A 233 -12.77 -1.80 -12.72
C ILE A 233 -12.04 -1.42 -14.02
N ALA A 234 -10.75 -1.70 -14.08
CA ALA A 234 -9.92 -1.48 -15.26
C ALA A 234 -9.15 -2.77 -15.58
N GLY A 235 -8.95 -3.03 -16.87
CA GLY A 235 -8.33 -4.25 -17.36
C GLY A 235 -8.28 -4.27 -18.88
N TRP A 236 -7.48 -5.17 -19.44
CA TRP A 236 -7.36 -5.36 -20.90
C TRP A 236 -8.35 -6.38 -21.46
N GLY A 237 -9.30 -6.87 -20.65
CA GLY A 237 -10.34 -7.79 -21.09
C GLY A 237 -9.87 -9.23 -21.20
N ASP A 238 -10.34 -9.95 -22.21
CA ASP A 238 -9.96 -11.33 -22.50
C ASP A 238 -8.51 -11.35 -23.00
N ILE A 239 -7.62 -11.98 -22.22
CA ILE A 239 -6.17 -12.03 -22.41
C ILE A 239 -5.75 -13.49 -22.64
#